data_AF-A0A1T4JHV4-F1
#
_entry.id   AF-A0A1T4JHV4-F1
#
_cell.length_a   1.000
_cell.length_b   1.000
_cell.length_c   1.000
_cell.angle_alpha   90.00
_cell.angle_beta   90.00
_cell.angle_gamma   90.00
#
_symmetry.space_group_name_H-M   'P 1'
#
loop_
_entity.id
_entity.type
_entity.pdbx_description
1 polymer ?
#
loop_
_entity_poly.entity_id
_entity_poly.type
_entity_poly.pdbx_seq_one_letter_code
_entity_poly.pdbx_strand_id
1 'polypeptide(L)'
;MHILDEIVEKRKEDIKKYGYTFGVAVPEKRLRGITPFLLKKGAVLEVKRASPSKGDIAPGLDAAKTAETYAEAGAAAISVLTEKRYFKGDLNDLMAVCRSVDLYAVRTGKIAPCVLRKDFILCPEEIDVAYRCGADVVLLIARILDDDMLLEMVKKCRTLGISALLELRLDDDLRKLALIAEKAGTDNLVCGVNSRDLSTFAIDLLTPAGILDEIRHIAGKNVRVIFESGIRTPKAAAFAGSMGFSGMLLGEAAARNPGEAAALTAAFVNAATSQNAQRWLSFAKAVRAKKHLSGGEKKPFVKICGLTSASDALNAAECGADFLGFIFCAKSPRNVSAETVREIKKALLERAEQSGGKDVGSLPVLVAVITECNSAEGRAAISLAEEGTVDIIQLHGKTASNEFFEEEAFSSLPHYVAVNVSTEDDLDKIDELRKIGEPRILVDAQFAGKIGGTGMQVQGSLCTAVSKKKNCGLPAEFLPKISVRLCRTMSRSL
;
A
#
# COMPACT_ATOMS: atom_id res chain seq x y z
N MET A 1 7.16 2.97 -24.06
CA MET A 1 7.50 4.13 -23.21
C MET A 1 6.58 4.11 -22.01
N HIS A 2 7.08 4.19 -20.79
CA HIS A 2 6.21 4.20 -19.62
C HIS A 2 5.46 5.55 -19.57
N ILE A 3 4.21 5.55 -19.11
CA ILE A 3 3.38 6.77 -19.00
C ILE A 3 4.06 7.87 -18.18
N LEU A 4 4.87 7.49 -17.20
CA LEU A 4 5.63 8.41 -16.37
C LEU A 4 6.69 9.18 -17.20
N ASP A 5 7.41 8.48 -18.07
CA ASP A 5 8.42 9.07 -18.94
C ASP A 5 7.76 10.05 -19.93
N GLU A 6 6.61 9.67 -20.48
CA GLU A 6 5.81 10.52 -21.37
C GLU A 6 5.40 11.83 -20.68
N ILE A 7 4.89 11.73 -19.44
CA ILE A 7 4.52 12.90 -18.66
C ILE A 7 5.74 13.79 -18.43
N VAL A 8 6.88 13.23 -17.99
CA VAL A 8 8.11 13.98 -17.71
C VAL A 8 8.63 14.71 -18.96
N GLU A 9 8.65 14.03 -20.12
CA GLU A 9 9.08 14.67 -21.37
C GLU A 9 8.14 15.80 -21.79
N LYS A 10 6.82 15.61 -21.68
CA LYS A 10 5.85 16.66 -21.95
C LYS A 10 5.98 17.84 -20.98
N ARG A 11 6.33 17.60 -19.73
CA ARG A 11 6.62 18.65 -18.75
C ARG A 11 7.87 19.45 -19.12
N LYS A 12 8.94 18.80 -19.58
CA LYS A 12 10.13 19.50 -20.09
C LYS A 12 9.80 20.37 -21.30
N GLU A 13 8.98 19.87 -22.23
CA GLU A 13 8.48 20.66 -23.37
C GLU A 13 7.68 21.90 -22.90
N ASP A 14 6.79 21.72 -21.94
CA ASP A 14 5.95 22.80 -21.41
C ASP A 14 6.79 23.86 -20.67
N ILE A 15 7.79 23.45 -19.89
CA ILE A 15 8.73 24.39 -19.23
C ILE A 15 9.49 25.20 -20.28
N LYS A 16 10.01 24.57 -21.34
CA LYS A 16 10.73 25.26 -22.41
C LYS A 16 9.85 26.28 -23.13
N LYS A 17 8.56 25.96 -23.32
CA LYS A 17 7.62 26.79 -24.09
C LYS A 17 6.99 27.91 -23.27
N TYR A 18 6.64 27.64 -22.02
CA TYR A 18 5.81 28.53 -21.19
C TYR A 18 6.51 29.01 -19.91
N GLY A 19 7.77 28.63 -19.71
CA GLY A 19 8.51 28.85 -18.47
C GLY A 19 7.94 28.04 -17.30
N TYR A 20 8.51 28.27 -16.11
CA TYR A 20 8.14 27.54 -14.88
C TYR A 20 6.75 27.91 -14.34
N THR A 21 6.14 29.00 -14.82
CA THR A 21 4.77 29.40 -14.46
C THR A 21 3.71 28.82 -15.41
N PHE A 22 4.12 28.11 -16.46
CA PHE A 22 3.21 27.54 -17.46
C PHE A 22 2.25 28.58 -18.07
N GLY A 23 2.72 29.83 -18.21
CA GLY A 23 1.93 30.95 -18.71
C GLY A 23 0.89 31.50 -17.73
N VAL A 24 0.87 31.03 -16.47
CA VAL A 24 -0.02 31.55 -15.42
C VAL A 24 0.63 32.77 -14.76
N ALA A 25 -0.18 33.79 -14.45
CA ALA A 25 0.26 34.94 -13.68
C ALA A 25 0.43 34.56 -12.20
N VAL A 26 1.67 34.59 -11.71
CA VAL A 26 2.02 34.19 -10.33
C VAL A 26 2.49 35.43 -9.55
N PRO A 27 2.03 35.65 -8.31
CA PRO A 27 2.46 36.79 -7.48
C PRO A 27 3.98 36.85 -7.35
N GLU A 28 4.59 38.03 -7.27
CA GLU A 28 6.06 38.15 -7.09
C GLU A 28 6.53 37.60 -5.74
N LYS A 29 5.71 37.76 -4.71
CA LYS A 29 5.96 37.31 -3.34
C LYS A 29 4.80 36.46 -2.84
N ARG A 30 5.10 35.53 -1.94
CA ARG A 30 4.07 34.76 -1.23
C ARG A 30 3.23 35.68 -0.35
N LEU A 31 1.91 35.52 -0.41
CA LEU A 31 0.95 36.37 0.33
C LEU A 31 0.38 35.72 1.60
N ARG A 32 0.43 34.38 1.71
CA ARG A 32 -0.11 33.64 2.87
C ARG A 32 0.99 33.10 3.75
N GLY A 33 0.71 32.91 5.05
CA GLY A 33 1.61 32.22 5.97
C GLY A 33 1.89 30.78 5.55
N ILE A 34 2.88 30.14 6.15
CA ILE A 34 3.14 28.71 5.94
C ILE A 34 2.37 27.93 7.00
N THR A 35 1.53 27.00 6.56
CA THR A 35 0.87 26.04 7.45
C THR A 35 1.71 24.78 7.58
N PRO A 36 2.09 24.33 8.79
CA PRO A 36 2.85 23.09 8.97
C PRO A 36 2.10 21.85 8.46
N PHE A 37 2.80 20.99 7.71
CA PHE A 37 2.20 19.82 7.10
C PHE A 37 2.09 18.63 8.08
N LEU A 38 0.88 18.13 8.37
CA LEU A 38 0.65 16.91 9.16
C LEU A 38 1.45 16.82 10.49
N LEU A 39 1.40 17.87 11.33
CA LEU A 39 1.96 17.80 12.70
C LEU A 39 1.24 16.77 13.59
N LYS A 40 0.01 16.42 13.21
CA LYS A 40 -0.81 15.37 13.82
C LYS A 40 -1.33 14.46 12.72
N LYS A 41 -1.77 13.26 13.13
CA LYS A 41 -2.40 12.30 12.23
C LYS A 41 -3.57 12.95 11.48
N GLY A 42 -3.60 12.83 10.14
CA GLY A 42 -4.60 13.54 9.33
C GLY A 42 -4.77 13.01 7.91
N ALA A 43 -5.83 13.47 7.24
CA ALA A 43 -6.08 13.16 5.84
C ALA A 43 -5.63 14.30 4.92
N VAL A 44 -5.03 13.92 3.79
CA VAL A 44 -4.76 14.79 2.65
C VAL A 44 -5.82 14.50 1.59
N LEU A 45 -6.72 15.45 1.33
CA LEU A 45 -7.79 15.28 0.34
C LEU A 45 -7.40 15.98 -0.97
N GLU A 46 -7.52 15.27 -2.09
CA GLU A 46 -6.96 15.71 -3.36
C GLU A 46 -8.04 16.25 -4.32
N VAL A 47 -7.86 17.49 -4.74
CA VAL A 47 -8.59 18.15 -5.82
C VAL A 47 -8.06 17.62 -7.15
N LYS A 48 -8.88 16.81 -7.84
CA LYS A 48 -8.49 16.12 -9.09
C LYS A 48 -9.67 15.99 -10.06
N ARG A 49 -9.47 16.43 -11.31
CA ARG A 49 -10.46 16.32 -12.39
C ARG A 49 -10.31 15.06 -13.24
N ALA A 50 -9.08 14.63 -13.50
CA ALA A 50 -8.78 13.48 -14.34
C ALA A 50 -7.55 12.69 -13.84
N SER A 51 -7.29 11.52 -14.42
CA SER A 51 -6.01 10.81 -14.25
C SER A 51 -5.67 9.95 -15.48
N PRO A 52 -4.39 9.66 -15.76
CA PRO A 52 -3.99 8.78 -16.86
C PRO A 52 -4.70 7.42 -16.85
N SER A 53 -4.94 6.86 -15.66
CA SER A 53 -5.51 5.51 -15.49
C SER A 53 -7.03 5.43 -15.70
N LYS A 54 -7.75 6.55 -15.52
CA LYS A 54 -9.22 6.59 -15.49
C LYS A 54 -9.84 7.59 -16.47
N GLY A 55 -9.04 8.43 -17.12
CA GLY A 55 -9.55 9.57 -17.87
C GLY A 55 -10.24 10.56 -16.95
N ASP A 56 -11.40 11.05 -17.36
CA ASP A 56 -12.20 12.01 -16.59
C ASP A 56 -12.84 11.37 -15.35
N ILE A 57 -12.65 12.04 -14.22
CA ILE A 57 -13.19 11.65 -12.92
C ILE A 57 -14.27 12.63 -12.50
N ALA A 58 -13.95 13.93 -12.53
CA ALA A 58 -14.83 15.02 -12.16
C ALA A 58 -14.48 16.27 -12.98
N PRO A 59 -14.79 16.30 -14.30
CA PRO A 59 -14.34 17.37 -15.20
C PRO A 59 -14.94 18.75 -14.86
N GLY A 60 -16.15 18.79 -14.27
CA GLY A 60 -16.82 20.03 -13.83
C GLY A 60 -16.46 20.47 -12.40
N LEU A 61 -15.43 19.89 -11.79
CA LEU A 61 -15.05 20.19 -10.41
C LEU A 61 -14.46 21.59 -10.29
N ASP A 62 -15.06 22.41 -9.41
CA ASP A 62 -14.52 23.69 -8.97
C ASP A 62 -13.52 23.47 -7.83
N ALA A 63 -12.27 23.90 -8.03
CA ALA A 63 -11.19 23.63 -7.09
C ALA A 63 -11.41 24.34 -5.73
N ALA A 64 -11.88 25.59 -5.74
CA ALA A 64 -12.07 26.38 -4.53
C ALA A 64 -13.23 25.87 -3.67
N LYS A 65 -14.37 25.55 -4.29
CA LYS A 65 -15.53 24.98 -3.60
C LYS A 65 -15.22 23.59 -3.05
N THR A 66 -14.49 22.78 -3.80
CA THR A 66 -14.07 21.44 -3.34
C THR A 66 -13.13 21.54 -2.14
N ALA A 67 -12.19 22.48 -2.17
CA ALA A 67 -11.29 22.73 -1.04
C ALA A 67 -12.05 23.11 0.24
N GLU A 68 -13.08 23.94 0.14
CA GLU A 68 -13.92 24.30 1.28
C GLU A 68 -14.67 23.08 1.83
N THR A 69 -15.26 22.25 0.96
CA THR A 69 -15.89 20.98 1.36
C THR A 69 -14.90 20.04 2.06
N TYR A 70 -13.66 19.97 1.58
CA TYR A 70 -12.61 19.16 2.20
C TYR A 70 -12.16 19.72 3.56
N ALA A 71 -12.08 21.04 3.71
CA ALA A 71 -11.82 21.66 5.00
C ALA A 71 -12.93 21.35 6.02
N GLU A 72 -14.20 21.42 5.59
CA GLU A 72 -15.35 21.03 6.42
C GLU A 72 -15.36 19.55 6.79
N ALA A 73 -14.89 18.68 5.90
CA ALA A 73 -14.71 17.25 6.14
C ALA A 73 -13.53 16.92 7.07
N GLY A 74 -12.76 17.91 7.53
CA GLY A 74 -11.65 17.73 8.46
C GLY A 74 -10.32 17.39 7.80
N ALA A 75 -10.12 17.77 6.53
CA ALA A 75 -8.82 17.62 5.87
C ALA A 75 -7.72 18.36 6.64
N ALA A 76 -6.63 17.68 6.95
CA ALA A 76 -5.44 18.31 7.51
C ALA A 76 -4.63 19.02 6.42
N ALA A 77 -4.71 18.51 5.19
CA ALA A 77 -4.16 19.16 4.02
C ALA A 77 -5.02 18.92 2.78
N ILE A 78 -4.91 19.82 1.81
CA ILE A 78 -5.55 19.70 0.51
C ILE A 78 -4.45 19.61 -0.55
N SER A 79 -4.46 18.50 -1.29
CA SER A 79 -3.59 18.28 -2.43
C SER A 79 -4.24 18.84 -3.69
N VAL A 80 -3.51 19.62 -4.48
CA VAL A 80 -4.02 20.22 -5.71
C VAL A 80 -3.16 19.76 -6.87
N LEU A 81 -3.79 19.05 -7.82
CA LEU A 81 -3.12 18.71 -9.07
C LEU A 81 -2.94 19.97 -9.91
N THR A 82 -1.70 20.25 -10.33
CA THR A 82 -1.39 21.40 -11.21
C THR A 82 -0.92 20.97 -12.60
N GLU A 83 -0.90 19.66 -12.88
CA GLU A 83 -0.57 19.09 -14.18
C GLU A 83 -1.76 19.20 -15.15
N LYS A 84 -1.53 19.82 -16.31
CA LYS A 84 -2.59 20.24 -17.23
C LYS A 84 -3.07 19.16 -18.21
N ARG A 85 -2.17 18.33 -18.73
CA ARG A 85 -2.45 17.44 -19.87
C ARG A 85 -3.25 16.21 -19.48
N TYR A 86 -2.88 15.57 -18.37
CA TYR A 86 -3.42 14.30 -17.92
C TYR A 86 -4.34 14.44 -16.71
N PHE A 87 -4.06 15.40 -15.82
CA PHE A 87 -4.87 15.62 -14.61
C PHE A 87 -5.87 16.78 -14.73
N LYS A 88 -5.73 17.61 -15.77
CA LYS A 88 -6.59 18.78 -16.07
C LYS A 88 -6.65 19.79 -14.92
N GLY A 89 -5.52 20.00 -14.25
CA GLY A 89 -5.34 21.06 -13.25
C GLY A 89 -4.35 22.13 -13.71
N ASP A 90 -4.22 23.22 -12.94
CA ASP A 90 -3.23 24.27 -13.20
C ASP A 90 -2.84 25.07 -11.93
N LEU A 91 -1.94 26.05 -12.08
CA LEU A 91 -1.52 26.92 -10.98
C LEU A 91 -2.61 27.90 -10.52
N ASN A 92 -3.63 28.20 -11.34
CA ASN A 92 -4.77 29.00 -10.90
C ASN A 92 -5.62 28.22 -9.89
N ASP A 93 -5.81 26.91 -10.11
CA ASP A 93 -6.46 26.02 -9.15
C ASP A 93 -5.74 26.06 -7.81
N LEU A 94 -4.41 25.94 -7.81
CA LEU A 94 -3.60 26.02 -6.58
C LEU A 94 -3.83 27.34 -5.83
N MET A 95 -3.75 28.48 -6.52
CA MET A 95 -3.98 29.79 -5.90
C MET A 95 -5.43 29.98 -5.43
N ALA A 96 -6.40 29.43 -6.15
CA ALA A 96 -7.81 29.48 -5.77
C ALA A 96 -8.09 28.65 -4.51
N VAL A 97 -7.49 27.46 -4.41
CA VAL A 97 -7.55 26.61 -3.21
C VAL A 97 -6.91 27.31 -2.02
N CYS A 98 -5.72 27.89 -2.18
CA CYS A 98 -5.06 28.68 -1.13
C CYS A 98 -5.97 29.78 -0.58
N ARG A 99 -6.60 30.57 -1.46
CA ARG A 99 -7.55 31.62 -1.04
C ARG A 99 -8.77 31.04 -0.32
N SER A 100 -9.32 29.94 -0.83
CA SER A 100 -10.50 29.29 -0.25
C SER A 100 -10.25 28.81 1.18
N VAL A 101 -9.13 28.13 1.43
CA VAL A 101 -8.81 27.61 2.77
C VAL A 101 -8.50 28.72 3.78
N ASP A 102 -7.92 29.83 3.33
CA ASP A 102 -7.64 30.99 4.18
C ASP A 102 -8.95 31.69 4.56
N LEU A 103 -9.89 31.85 3.61
CA LEU A 103 -11.23 32.39 3.89
C LEU A 103 -12.02 31.48 4.83
N TYR A 104 -11.93 30.16 4.66
CA TYR A 104 -12.52 29.18 5.57
C TYR A 104 -12.01 29.37 7.01
N ALA A 105 -10.69 29.53 7.18
CA ALA A 105 -10.09 29.73 8.49
C ALA A 105 -10.58 31.03 9.14
N VAL A 106 -10.62 32.14 8.39
CA VAL A 106 -11.15 33.43 8.87
C VAL A 106 -12.63 33.30 9.28
N ARG A 107 -13.45 32.63 8.46
CA ARG A 107 -14.89 32.46 8.69
C ARG A 107 -15.20 31.59 9.91
N THR A 108 -14.39 30.56 10.15
CA THR A 108 -14.69 29.53 11.17
C THR A 108 -13.84 29.65 12.45
N GLY A 109 -12.77 30.45 12.43
CA GLY A 109 -11.78 30.51 13.50
C GLY A 109 -10.90 29.25 13.63
N LYS A 110 -11.01 28.30 12.69
CA LYS A 110 -10.20 27.07 12.65
C LYS A 110 -8.89 27.31 11.91
N ILE A 111 -7.91 26.44 12.14
CA ILE A 111 -6.64 26.44 11.39
C ILE A 111 -6.94 26.07 9.93
N ALA A 112 -6.41 26.86 8.99
CA ALA A 112 -6.51 26.55 7.56
C ALA A 112 -5.80 25.22 7.24
N PRO A 113 -6.39 24.33 6.43
CA PRO A 113 -5.66 23.19 5.90
C PRO A 113 -4.38 23.61 5.17
N CYS A 114 -3.34 22.80 5.32
CA CYS A 114 -2.11 22.90 4.56
C CYS A 114 -2.38 22.65 3.06
N VAL A 115 -1.71 23.34 2.15
CA VAL A 115 -1.92 23.16 0.70
C VAL A 115 -0.69 22.52 0.04
N LEU A 116 -0.88 21.36 -0.57
CA LEU A 116 0.14 20.62 -1.32
C LEU A 116 -0.02 20.89 -2.81
N ARG A 117 1.04 21.38 -3.48
CA ARG A 117 1.14 21.33 -4.95
C ARG A 117 1.54 19.92 -5.37
N LYS A 118 0.63 19.21 -6.03
CA LYS A 118 0.89 17.88 -6.59
C LYS A 118 1.12 17.99 -8.10
N ASP A 119 2.35 17.76 -8.51
CA ASP A 119 2.79 17.87 -9.90
C ASP A 119 4.05 17.02 -10.12
N PHE A 120 4.51 16.91 -11.36
CA PHE A 120 5.81 16.35 -11.71
C PHE A 120 6.81 17.51 -11.75
N ILE A 121 7.31 17.87 -10.56
CA ILE A 121 8.26 18.96 -10.39
C ILE A 121 9.66 18.45 -10.73
N LEU A 122 10.35 19.13 -11.65
CA LEU A 122 11.61 18.66 -12.24
C LEU A 122 12.83 19.51 -11.85
N CYS A 123 12.62 20.68 -11.23
CA CYS A 123 13.69 21.63 -10.93
C CYS A 123 13.33 22.58 -9.76
N PRO A 124 14.33 23.23 -9.12
CA PRO A 124 14.12 24.12 -7.99
C PRO A 124 13.29 25.38 -8.30
N GLU A 125 13.33 25.89 -9.53
CA GLU A 125 12.58 27.09 -9.93
C GLU A 125 11.07 26.87 -9.84
N GLU A 126 10.60 25.64 -10.09
CA GLU A 126 9.19 25.29 -9.91
C GLU A 126 8.79 25.31 -8.43
N ILE A 127 9.71 25.08 -7.49
CA ILE A 127 9.46 25.19 -6.04
C ILE A 127 9.29 26.67 -5.67
N ASP A 128 10.09 27.57 -6.24
CA ASP A 128 9.90 29.02 -6.06
C ASP A 128 8.53 29.47 -6.57
N VAL A 129 8.09 28.96 -7.73
CA VAL A 129 6.75 29.20 -8.26
C VAL A 129 5.68 28.67 -7.30
N ALA A 130 5.80 27.42 -6.83
CA ALA A 130 4.85 26.82 -5.90
C ALA A 130 4.74 27.62 -4.60
N TYR A 131 5.88 28.05 -4.04
CA TYR A 131 5.96 28.87 -2.84
C TYR A 131 5.23 30.20 -2.99
N ARG A 132 5.47 30.89 -4.12
CA ARG A 132 4.80 32.17 -4.46
C ARG A 132 3.29 32.00 -4.68
N CYS A 133 2.87 30.88 -5.27
CA CYS A 133 1.44 30.52 -5.38
C CYS A 133 0.77 30.20 -4.03
N GLY A 134 1.54 30.04 -2.95
CA GLY A 134 1.02 29.77 -1.62
C GLY A 134 1.04 28.30 -1.19
N ALA A 135 1.69 27.41 -1.94
CA ALA A 135 1.84 26.01 -1.54
C ALA A 135 2.68 25.89 -0.26
N ASP A 136 2.21 25.13 0.70
CA ASP A 136 2.89 24.80 1.96
C ASP A 136 3.77 23.54 1.81
N VAL A 137 3.49 22.75 0.78
CA VAL A 137 4.18 21.49 0.45
C VAL A 137 4.28 21.34 -1.06
N VAL A 138 5.35 20.69 -1.51
CA VAL A 138 5.51 20.23 -2.89
C VAL A 138 5.76 18.73 -2.94
N LEU A 139 5.21 18.07 -3.96
CA LEU A 139 5.51 16.67 -4.25
C LEU A 139 6.88 16.55 -4.96
N LEU A 140 7.78 15.74 -4.41
CA LEU A 140 9.02 15.31 -5.06
C LEU A 140 8.93 13.80 -5.30
N ILE A 141 9.07 13.37 -6.55
CA ILE A 141 8.97 11.95 -6.91
C ILE A 141 10.39 11.39 -7.05
N ALA A 142 10.82 10.55 -6.11
CA ALA A 142 12.22 10.09 -6.04
C ALA A 142 12.72 9.44 -7.35
N ARG A 143 11.85 8.69 -8.03
CA ARG A 143 12.20 7.95 -9.25
C ARG A 143 12.36 8.80 -10.53
N ILE A 144 11.87 10.05 -10.56
CA ILE A 144 12.01 10.92 -11.76
C ILE A 144 13.14 11.94 -11.61
N LEU A 145 13.72 12.05 -10.41
CA LEU A 145 14.78 12.98 -10.07
C LEU A 145 16.07 12.18 -9.85
N ASP A 146 17.20 12.67 -10.36
CA ASP A 146 18.49 12.15 -9.95
C ASP A 146 18.84 12.59 -8.51
N ASP A 147 19.93 12.04 -7.98
CA ASP A 147 20.33 12.24 -6.59
C ASP A 147 20.65 13.72 -6.27
N ASP A 148 21.33 14.41 -7.18
CA ASP A 148 21.77 15.80 -6.99
C ASP A 148 20.58 16.75 -7.06
N MET A 149 19.72 16.58 -8.07
CA MET A 149 18.49 17.36 -8.24
C MET A 149 17.54 17.18 -7.06
N LEU A 150 17.34 15.93 -6.61
CA LEU A 150 16.49 15.66 -5.44
C LEU A 150 17.05 16.34 -4.18
N LEU A 151 18.36 16.26 -3.97
CA LEU A 151 19.03 16.90 -2.84
C LEU A 151 18.90 18.42 -2.87
N GLU A 152 19.10 19.03 -4.03
CA GLU A 152 18.93 20.46 -4.22
C GLU A 152 17.49 20.91 -3.92
N MET A 153 16.50 20.18 -4.45
CA MET A 153 15.08 20.46 -4.25
C MET A 153 14.64 20.32 -2.79
N VAL A 154 15.12 19.31 -2.07
CA VAL A 154 14.86 19.17 -0.62
C VAL A 154 15.47 20.32 0.16
N LYS A 155 16.72 20.70 -0.14
CA LYS A 155 17.37 21.87 0.48
C LYS A 155 16.61 23.16 0.18
N LYS A 156 16.10 23.32 -1.03
CA LYS A 156 15.28 24.47 -1.43
C LYS A 156 13.99 24.57 -0.63
N CYS A 157 13.25 23.47 -0.46
CA CYS A 157 12.07 23.42 0.41
C CYS A 157 12.40 23.88 1.84
N ARG A 158 13.50 23.37 2.40
CA ARG A 158 13.98 23.76 3.74
C ARG A 158 14.28 25.26 3.83
N THR A 159 15.01 25.82 2.87
CA THR A 159 15.33 27.25 2.82
C THR A 159 14.08 28.13 2.77
N LEU A 160 13.04 27.68 2.05
CA LEU A 160 11.75 28.38 1.95
C LEU A 160 10.81 28.10 3.15
N GLY A 161 11.16 27.17 4.04
CA GLY A 161 10.34 26.77 5.19
C GLY A 161 9.12 25.91 4.84
N ILE A 162 8.97 25.48 3.58
CA ILE A 162 7.88 24.60 3.14
C ILE A 162 8.30 23.13 3.24
N SER A 163 7.33 22.21 3.25
CA SER A 163 7.62 20.78 3.32
C SER A 163 7.84 20.15 1.93
N ALA A 164 8.70 19.14 1.88
CA ALA A 164 8.80 18.23 0.74
C ALA A 164 8.05 16.94 1.06
N LEU A 165 7.05 16.59 0.25
CA LEU A 165 6.47 15.24 0.25
C LEU A 165 7.27 14.39 -0.74
N LEU A 166 8.15 13.54 -0.23
CA LEU A 166 8.99 12.64 -1.03
C LEU A 166 8.22 11.33 -1.29
N GLU A 167 7.76 11.13 -2.52
CA GLU A 167 7.08 9.90 -2.96
C GLU A 167 8.10 8.79 -3.22
N LEU A 168 7.92 7.66 -2.52
CA LEU A 168 8.77 6.49 -2.50
C LEU A 168 7.98 5.24 -2.87
N ARG A 169 8.63 4.27 -3.52
CA ARG A 169 8.03 2.97 -3.82
C ARG A 169 9.03 1.82 -3.94
N LEU A 170 10.22 2.09 -4.47
CA LEU A 170 11.23 1.10 -4.80
C LEU A 170 12.47 1.24 -3.92
N ASP A 171 13.34 0.25 -3.96
CA ASP A 171 14.55 0.22 -3.13
C ASP A 171 15.54 1.33 -3.51
N ASP A 172 15.62 1.67 -4.80
CA ASP A 172 16.42 2.82 -5.24
C ASP A 172 15.86 4.15 -4.68
N ASP A 173 14.53 4.26 -4.49
CA ASP A 173 13.94 5.44 -3.85
C ASP A 173 14.37 5.54 -2.37
N LEU A 174 14.50 4.40 -1.68
CA LEU A 174 14.99 4.34 -0.30
C LEU A 174 16.48 4.65 -0.20
N ARG A 175 17.29 4.23 -1.19
CA ARG A 175 18.69 4.66 -1.31
C ARG A 175 18.79 6.19 -1.41
N LYS A 176 17.93 6.81 -2.23
CA LYS A 176 17.86 8.26 -2.33
C LYS A 176 17.41 8.91 -1.02
N LEU A 177 16.40 8.36 -0.34
CA LEU A 177 16.00 8.82 0.99
C LEU A 177 17.18 8.81 1.98
N ALA A 178 18.01 7.75 1.97
CA ALA A 178 19.18 7.66 2.84
C ALA A 178 20.19 8.78 2.55
N LEU A 179 20.47 9.03 1.27
CA LEU A 179 21.33 10.15 0.84
C LEU A 179 20.76 11.51 1.28
N ILE A 180 19.45 11.71 1.20
CA ILE A 180 18.80 12.94 1.66
C ILE A 180 18.90 13.08 3.19
N ALA A 181 18.57 12.03 3.93
CA ALA A 181 18.63 12.03 5.39
C ALA A 181 20.04 12.36 5.88
N GLU A 182 21.08 11.82 5.23
CA GLU A 182 22.48 12.09 5.54
C GLU A 182 22.88 13.54 5.20
N LYS A 183 22.57 14.03 3.99
CA LYS A 183 23.13 15.28 3.46
C LYS A 183 22.29 16.54 3.70
N ALA A 184 20.98 16.41 3.92
CA ALA A 184 20.07 17.54 4.11
C ALA A 184 19.31 17.47 5.44
N GLY A 185 19.32 16.31 6.12
CA GLY A 185 18.48 16.03 7.26
C GLY A 185 17.02 15.76 6.87
N THR A 186 16.17 15.57 7.86
CA THR A 186 14.76 15.18 7.69
C THR A 186 13.78 16.29 8.12
N ASP A 187 14.29 17.48 8.45
CA ASP A 187 13.47 18.66 8.75
C ASP A 187 12.62 19.00 7.53
N ASN A 188 11.31 19.24 7.73
CA ASN A 188 10.35 19.53 6.66
C ASN A 188 10.24 18.43 5.58
N LEU A 189 10.81 17.24 5.81
CA LEU A 189 10.61 16.07 4.98
C LEU A 189 9.40 15.28 5.48
N VAL A 190 8.55 14.86 4.55
CA VAL A 190 7.49 13.90 4.77
C VAL A 190 7.62 12.84 3.68
N CYS A 191 7.61 11.56 4.05
CA CYS A 191 7.66 10.49 3.07
C CYS A 191 6.23 10.09 2.67
N GLY A 192 6.02 9.83 1.39
CA GLY A 192 4.78 9.30 0.86
C GLY A 192 5.05 7.93 0.25
N VAL A 193 4.26 6.91 0.60
CA VAL A 193 4.41 5.58 -0.01
C VAL A 193 3.20 5.27 -0.86
N ASN A 194 3.43 5.21 -2.17
CA ASN A 194 2.37 4.99 -3.14
C ASN A 194 2.09 3.50 -3.31
N SER A 195 0.92 3.06 -2.85
CA SER A 195 0.44 1.67 -3.04
C SER A 195 0.24 1.33 -4.52
N ARG A 196 0.02 2.33 -5.37
CA ARG A 196 -0.17 2.18 -6.81
C ARG A 196 1.16 2.15 -7.57
N ASP A 197 1.32 1.17 -8.44
CA ASP A 197 2.39 1.18 -9.42
C ASP A 197 2.07 2.16 -10.54
N LEU A 198 2.91 3.18 -10.78
CA LEU A 198 2.69 4.10 -11.89
C LEU A 198 2.99 3.46 -13.26
N SER A 199 3.67 2.31 -13.30
CA SER A 199 3.95 1.58 -14.55
C SER A 199 2.84 0.60 -14.95
N THR A 200 2.13 0.02 -13.99
CA THR A 200 1.07 -0.99 -14.23
C THR A 200 -0.31 -0.59 -13.71
N PHE A 201 -0.40 0.45 -12.89
CA PHE A 201 -1.57 0.88 -12.12
C PHE A 201 -2.11 -0.12 -11.11
N ALA A 202 -1.41 -1.24 -10.87
CA ALA A 202 -1.76 -2.20 -9.83
C ALA A 202 -1.61 -1.56 -8.44
N ILE A 203 -2.51 -1.90 -7.51
CA ILE A 203 -2.54 -1.37 -6.15
C ILE A 203 -2.31 -2.52 -5.18
N ASP A 204 -1.27 -2.43 -4.35
CA ASP A 204 -1.04 -3.36 -3.24
C ASP A 204 -0.99 -2.58 -1.93
N LEU A 205 -1.98 -2.81 -1.06
CA LEU A 205 -2.11 -2.12 0.23
C LEU A 205 -1.02 -2.50 1.24
N LEU A 206 -0.29 -3.60 1.01
CA LEU A 206 0.82 -4.03 1.86
C LEU A 206 2.17 -3.49 1.41
N THR A 207 2.29 -2.96 0.18
CA THR A 207 3.54 -2.33 -0.25
C THR A 207 3.94 -1.17 0.68
N PRO A 208 3.03 -0.24 1.05
CA PRO A 208 3.34 0.78 2.04
C PRO A 208 3.75 0.22 3.41
N ALA A 209 3.08 -0.84 3.85
CA ALA A 209 3.37 -1.49 5.13
C ALA A 209 4.80 -2.05 5.20
N GLY A 210 5.27 -2.70 4.11
CA GLY A 210 6.63 -3.25 4.05
C GLY A 210 7.73 -2.19 4.01
N ILE A 211 7.45 -0.99 3.50
CA ILE A 211 8.43 0.09 3.34
C ILE A 211 8.48 1.01 4.57
N LEU A 212 7.40 1.07 5.36
CA LEU A 212 7.27 1.98 6.50
C LEU A 212 8.41 1.84 7.52
N ASP A 213 8.80 0.61 7.85
CA ASP A 213 9.87 0.34 8.81
C ASP A 213 11.25 0.77 8.30
N GLU A 214 11.53 0.56 7.01
CA GLU A 214 12.78 0.99 6.37
C GLU A 214 12.91 2.51 6.35
N ILE A 215 11.82 3.21 6.02
CA ILE A 215 11.78 4.67 6.09
C ILE A 215 12.11 5.16 7.51
N ARG A 216 11.53 4.55 8.54
CA ARG A 216 11.78 4.92 9.94
C ARG A 216 13.20 4.58 10.40
N HIS A 217 13.80 3.53 9.84
CA HIS A 217 15.18 3.18 10.10
C HIS A 217 16.14 4.21 9.47
N ILE A 218 15.87 4.64 8.24
CA ILE A 218 16.70 5.56 7.47
C ILE A 218 16.55 7.01 7.97
N ALA A 219 15.31 7.49 8.06
CA ALA A 219 14.96 8.89 8.33
C ALA A 219 14.56 9.15 9.80
N GLY A 220 14.68 8.14 10.67
CA GLY A 220 14.36 8.22 12.09
C GLY A 220 12.89 7.96 12.42
N LYS A 221 12.62 7.54 13.65
CA LYS A 221 11.29 7.08 14.11
C LYS A 221 10.19 8.13 14.03
N ASN A 222 10.56 9.42 14.06
CA ASN A 222 9.64 10.55 14.07
C ASN A 222 9.34 11.10 12.66
N VAL A 223 9.94 10.53 11.60
CA VAL A 223 9.62 10.93 10.23
C VAL A 223 8.13 10.66 9.97
N ARG A 224 7.45 11.65 9.38
CA ARG A 224 6.05 11.51 9.00
C ARG A 224 5.96 10.71 7.72
N VAL A 225 5.07 9.73 7.69
CA VAL A 225 4.85 8.87 6.51
C VAL A 225 3.37 8.86 6.14
N ILE A 226 3.08 9.11 4.86
CA ILE A 226 1.73 9.14 4.29
C ILE A 226 1.48 7.87 3.47
N PHE A 227 0.33 7.26 3.66
CA PHE A 227 -0.18 6.18 2.81
C PHE A 227 -0.88 6.77 1.58
N GLU A 228 -0.43 6.45 0.37
CA GLU A 228 -1.03 7.01 -0.85
C GLU A 228 -1.71 5.95 -1.73
N SER A 229 -2.85 6.34 -2.32
CA SER A 229 -3.69 5.51 -3.20
C SER A 229 -4.36 4.31 -2.52
N GLY A 230 -5.35 3.69 -3.18
CA GLY A 230 -5.91 2.40 -2.76
C GLY A 230 -6.98 2.41 -1.66
N ILE A 231 -7.05 3.46 -0.84
CA ILE A 231 -8.08 3.59 0.20
C ILE A 231 -9.40 4.05 -0.41
N ARG A 232 -10.45 3.22 -0.28
CA ARG A 232 -11.79 3.48 -0.81
C ARG A 232 -12.91 3.28 0.20
N THR A 233 -12.61 2.73 1.38
CA THR A 233 -13.60 2.40 2.40
C THR A 233 -13.11 2.84 3.78
N PRO A 234 -14.02 3.11 4.74
CA PRO A 234 -13.63 3.39 6.12
C PRO A 234 -12.80 2.28 6.76
N LYS A 235 -13.09 1.00 6.44
CA LYS A 235 -12.28 -0.15 6.91
C LYS A 235 -10.84 -0.07 6.39
N ALA A 236 -10.63 0.21 5.11
CA ALA A 236 -9.29 0.38 4.55
C ALA A 236 -8.56 1.61 5.12
N ALA A 237 -9.30 2.69 5.39
CA ALA A 237 -8.76 3.89 6.03
C ALA A 237 -8.31 3.61 7.47
N ALA A 238 -9.15 2.93 8.26
CA ALA A 238 -8.81 2.51 9.62
C ALA A 238 -7.63 1.52 9.64
N PHE A 239 -7.56 0.62 8.66
CA PHE A 239 -6.43 -0.29 8.48
C PHE A 239 -5.11 0.48 8.25
N ALA A 240 -5.08 1.42 7.31
CA ALA A 240 -3.91 2.27 7.09
C ALA A 240 -3.56 3.09 8.34
N GLY A 241 -4.58 3.63 9.02
CA GLY A 241 -4.40 4.42 10.23
C GLY A 241 -3.82 3.61 11.39
N SER A 242 -4.18 2.34 11.55
CA SER A 242 -3.71 1.51 12.66
C SER A 242 -2.25 1.05 12.50
N MET A 243 -1.70 1.04 11.28
CA MET A 243 -0.28 0.76 11.03
C MET A 243 0.67 1.89 11.46
N GLY A 244 0.13 3.03 11.91
CA GLY A 244 0.92 4.15 12.43
C GLY A 244 1.42 5.10 11.34
N PHE A 245 0.79 5.12 10.17
CA PHE A 245 0.99 6.20 9.19
C PHE A 245 0.53 7.55 9.78
N SER A 246 1.30 8.61 9.52
CA SER A 246 0.99 9.98 9.93
C SER A 246 -0.09 10.61 9.07
N GLY A 247 -0.30 10.12 7.86
CA GLY A 247 -1.41 10.56 7.03
C GLY A 247 -1.83 9.56 5.97
N MET A 248 -2.94 9.86 5.32
CA MET A 248 -3.36 9.20 4.08
C MET A 248 -3.64 10.25 3.02
N LEU A 249 -3.39 9.92 1.74
CA LEU A 249 -3.77 10.76 0.60
C LEU A 249 -4.92 10.12 -0.17
N LEU A 250 -6.07 10.80 -0.17
CA LEU A 250 -7.29 10.38 -0.85
C LEU A 250 -7.57 11.23 -2.07
N GLY A 251 -7.54 10.60 -3.26
CA GLY A 251 -7.89 11.26 -4.52
C GLY A 251 -9.19 10.76 -5.13
N GLU A 252 -9.20 9.54 -5.69
CA GLU A 252 -10.36 9.06 -6.46
C GLU A 252 -11.65 8.98 -5.63
N ALA A 253 -11.57 8.46 -4.40
CA ALA A 253 -12.73 8.33 -3.52
C ALA A 253 -13.29 9.70 -3.12
N ALA A 254 -12.42 10.60 -2.66
CA ALA A 254 -12.82 11.95 -2.23
C ALA A 254 -13.32 12.83 -3.39
N ALA A 255 -12.77 12.68 -4.60
CA ALA A 255 -13.20 13.45 -5.78
C ALA A 255 -14.56 13.00 -6.31
N ARG A 256 -14.87 11.70 -6.23
CA ARG A 256 -16.15 11.14 -6.71
C ARG A 256 -17.31 11.42 -5.75
N ASN A 257 -17.05 11.30 -4.46
CA ASN A 257 -18.05 11.59 -3.44
C ASN A 257 -17.42 12.39 -2.28
N PRO A 258 -17.31 13.73 -2.42
CA PRO A 258 -16.78 14.59 -1.36
C PRO A 258 -17.48 14.41 -0.01
N GLY A 259 -18.77 14.05 -0.01
CA GLY A 259 -19.55 13.81 1.21
C GLY A 259 -19.10 12.59 2.02
N GLU A 260 -18.46 11.61 1.38
CA GLU A 260 -17.88 10.44 2.07
C GLU A 260 -16.49 10.70 2.65
N ALA A 261 -15.84 11.80 2.26
CA ALA A 261 -14.48 12.11 2.70
C ALA A 261 -14.37 12.28 4.22
N ALA A 262 -15.43 12.77 4.87
CA ALA A 262 -15.49 12.90 6.33
C ALA A 262 -15.44 11.54 7.03
N ALA A 263 -16.19 10.55 6.54
CA ALA A 263 -16.22 9.20 7.11
C ALA A 263 -14.86 8.49 6.95
N LEU A 264 -14.23 8.62 5.78
CA LEU A 264 -12.88 8.08 5.54
C LEU A 264 -11.85 8.76 6.45
N THR A 265 -11.90 10.09 6.56
CA THR A 265 -11.00 10.89 7.40
C THR A 265 -11.13 10.49 8.86
N ALA A 266 -12.36 10.41 9.38
CA ALA A 266 -12.63 10.01 10.75
C ALA A 266 -12.11 8.59 11.03
N ALA A 267 -12.37 7.64 10.12
CA ALA A 267 -11.91 6.25 10.28
C ALA A 267 -10.37 6.15 10.33
N PHE A 268 -9.65 6.90 9.49
CA PHE A 268 -8.18 6.94 9.55
C PHE A 268 -7.68 7.60 10.83
N VAL A 269 -8.16 8.80 11.15
CA VAL A 269 -7.66 9.61 12.28
C VAL A 269 -7.92 8.91 13.60
N ASN A 270 -9.11 8.33 13.79
CA ASN A 270 -9.50 7.68 15.05
C ASN A 270 -8.93 6.26 15.21
N ALA A 271 -8.38 5.66 14.16
CA ALA A 271 -7.77 4.33 14.27
C ALA A 271 -6.54 4.38 15.19
N ALA A 272 -6.63 3.71 16.33
CA ALA A 272 -5.50 3.51 17.21
C ALA A 272 -4.51 2.49 16.59
N THR A 273 -3.24 2.61 16.94
CA THR A 273 -2.29 1.54 16.67
C THR A 273 -2.71 0.29 17.41
N SER A 274 -2.73 -0.85 16.72
CA SER A 274 -3.16 -2.13 17.30
C SER A 274 -2.06 -3.18 17.12
N GLN A 275 -2.04 -4.19 18.00
CA GLN A 275 -1.18 -5.36 17.85
C GLN A 275 -1.33 -6.01 16.47
N ASN A 276 -2.55 -5.96 15.96
CA ASN A 276 -2.96 -6.44 14.66
C ASN A 276 -2.30 -5.72 13.50
N ALA A 277 -2.24 -4.40 13.57
CA ALA A 277 -1.50 -3.63 12.57
C ALA A 277 0.00 -3.94 12.61
N GLN A 278 0.57 -4.19 13.79
CA GLN A 278 1.96 -4.64 13.93
C GLN A 278 2.20 -6.02 13.30
N ARG A 279 1.24 -6.94 13.43
CA ARG A 279 1.30 -8.25 12.75
C ARG A 279 1.25 -8.09 11.23
N TRP A 280 0.41 -7.20 10.71
CA TRP A 280 0.35 -6.88 9.29
C TRP A 280 1.64 -6.25 8.76
N LEU A 281 2.26 -5.34 9.53
CA LEU A 281 3.59 -4.79 9.22
C LEU A 281 4.66 -5.88 9.17
N SER A 282 4.65 -6.78 10.16
CA SER A 282 5.59 -7.92 10.22
C SER A 282 5.43 -8.85 9.03
N PHE A 283 4.19 -9.18 8.66
CA PHE A 283 3.89 -9.96 7.45
C PHE A 283 4.37 -9.25 6.18
N ALA A 284 4.06 -7.96 6.02
CA ALA A 284 4.49 -7.19 4.85
C ALA A 284 6.02 -7.12 4.73
N LYS A 285 6.72 -6.97 5.85
CA LYS A 285 8.19 -7.02 5.93
C LYS A 285 8.73 -8.38 5.53
N ALA A 286 8.14 -9.47 6.01
CA ALA A 286 8.56 -10.83 5.64
C ALA A 286 8.39 -11.09 4.14
N VAL A 287 7.25 -10.68 3.57
CA VAL A 287 7.00 -10.78 2.12
C VAL A 287 8.01 -9.95 1.31
N ARG A 288 8.32 -8.73 1.76
CA ARG A 288 9.27 -7.84 1.10
C ARG A 288 10.71 -8.38 1.16
N ALA A 289 11.14 -8.88 2.31
CA ALA A 289 12.47 -9.50 2.49
C ALA A 289 12.71 -10.64 1.49
N LYS A 290 11.70 -11.49 1.26
CA LYS A 290 11.77 -12.59 0.28
C LYS A 290 11.98 -12.11 -1.15
N LYS A 291 11.38 -10.96 -1.52
CA LYS A 291 11.60 -10.33 -2.82
C LYS A 291 13.02 -9.78 -3.00
N HIS A 292 13.68 -9.35 -1.92
CA HIS A 292 15.10 -8.96 -2.00
C HIS A 292 16.02 -10.17 -2.19
N LEU A 293 15.71 -11.29 -1.52
CA LEU A 293 16.46 -12.55 -1.67
C LEU A 293 16.42 -13.08 -3.12
N SER A 294 15.34 -12.81 -3.87
CA SER A 294 15.26 -13.17 -5.30
C SER A 294 16.04 -12.24 -6.23
N GLY A 295 16.78 -11.26 -5.72
CA GLY A 295 17.52 -10.29 -6.52
C GLY A 295 16.64 -9.33 -7.32
N GLY A 296 15.37 -9.16 -6.92
CA GLY A 296 14.40 -8.34 -7.64
C GLY A 296 13.86 -8.97 -8.93
N GLU A 297 14.26 -10.21 -9.24
CA GLU A 297 13.61 -10.99 -10.31
C GLU A 297 12.15 -11.27 -9.94
N LYS A 298 11.23 -11.05 -10.88
CA LYS A 298 9.81 -11.38 -10.75
C LYS A 298 9.62 -12.90 -10.75
N LYS A 299 9.96 -13.56 -9.65
CA LYS A 299 9.68 -14.97 -9.43
C LYS A 299 8.38 -15.12 -8.66
N PRO A 300 7.50 -16.05 -9.03
CA PRO A 300 6.32 -16.31 -8.24
C PRO A 300 6.74 -16.79 -6.85
N PHE A 301 6.05 -16.33 -5.82
CA PHE A 301 6.16 -16.95 -4.51
C PHE A 301 5.76 -18.43 -4.57
N VAL A 302 6.40 -19.25 -3.73
CA VAL A 302 6.13 -20.69 -3.61
C VAL A 302 5.50 -20.99 -2.26
N LYS A 303 4.30 -21.58 -2.25
CA LYS A 303 3.63 -22.07 -1.04
C LYS A 303 3.50 -23.58 -1.06
N ILE A 304 4.03 -24.25 -0.02
CA ILE A 304 3.83 -25.68 0.23
C ILE A 304 2.74 -25.86 1.28
N CYS A 305 1.65 -26.55 0.96
CA CYS A 305 0.42 -26.54 1.77
C CYS A 305 -0.05 -27.93 2.22
N GLY A 306 -0.57 -28.00 3.45
CA GLY A 306 -1.03 -29.23 4.09
C GLY A 306 0.12 -30.04 4.69
N LEU A 307 1.09 -29.34 5.28
CA LEU A 307 2.21 -29.94 6.00
C LEU A 307 1.73 -30.42 7.38
N THR A 308 2.18 -31.60 7.77
CA THR A 308 1.75 -32.27 9.01
C THR A 308 2.92 -32.77 9.86
N SER A 309 4.17 -32.43 9.50
CA SER A 309 5.36 -32.86 10.22
C SER A 309 6.47 -31.80 10.18
N ALA A 310 7.32 -31.76 11.20
CA ALA A 310 8.49 -30.90 11.26
C ALA A 310 9.52 -31.22 10.17
N SER A 311 9.73 -32.50 9.89
CA SER A 311 10.65 -32.94 8.82
C SER A 311 10.24 -32.37 7.46
N ASP A 312 8.96 -32.51 7.07
CA ASP A 312 8.49 -31.99 5.79
C ASP A 312 8.54 -30.45 5.72
N ALA A 313 8.24 -29.78 6.83
CA ALA A 313 8.30 -28.34 6.92
C ALA A 313 9.74 -27.80 6.79
N LEU A 314 10.71 -28.44 7.44
CA LEU A 314 12.13 -28.13 7.31
C LEU A 314 12.62 -28.38 5.88
N ASN A 315 12.30 -29.55 5.30
CA ASN A 315 12.67 -29.86 3.92
C ASN A 315 12.08 -28.85 2.93
N ALA A 316 10.81 -28.45 3.10
CA ALA A 316 10.18 -27.43 2.27
C ALA A 316 10.87 -26.07 2.40
N ALA A 317 11.25 -25.68 3.62
CA ALA A 317 12.02 -24.46 3.87
C ALA A 317 13.40 -24.50 3.20
N GLU A 318 14.13 -25.60 3.33
CA GLU A 318 15.46 -25.80 2.71
C GLU A 318 15.40 -25.80 1.18
N CYS A 319 14.29 -26.27 0.60
CA CYS A 319 14.02 -26.15 -0.84
C CYS A 319 13.61 -24.74 -1.30
N GLY A 320 13.55 -23.76 -0.40
CA GLY A 320 13.25 -22.35 -0.73
C GLY A 320 11.76 -22.02 -0.79
N ALA A 321 10.90 -22.73 -0.07
CA ALA A 321 9.49 -22.35 0.03
C ALA A 321 9.34 -20.98 0.71
N ASP A 322 8.58 -20.08 0.09
CA ASP A 322 8.25 -18.78 0.66
C ASP A 322 7.19 -18.88 1.76
N PHE A 323 6.26 -19.82 1.62
CA PHE A 323 5.14 -20.03 2.54
C PHE A 323 4.96 -21.52 2.88
N LEU A 324 4.63 -21.81 4.14
CA LEU A 324 4.24 -23.13 4.62
C LEU A 324 2.79 -23.10 5.12
N GLY A 325 1.95 -24.00 4.63
CA GLY A 325 0.52 -24.05 4.92
C GLY A 325 0.11 -25.22 5.81
N PHE A 326 -0.65 -24.92 6.86
CA PHE A 326 -1.16 -25.85 7.86
C PHE A 326 -2.68 -25.89 7.80
N ILE A 327 -3.29 -27.05 7.56
CA ILE A 327 -4.75 -27.13 7.35
C ILE A 327 -5.45 -27.41 8.68
N PHE A 328 -6.35 -26.51 9.05
CA PHE A 328 -7.22 -26.56 10.22
C PHE A 328 -8.67 -26.78 9.75
N CYS A 329 -8.96 -28.02 9.42
CA CYS A 329 -10.27 -28.46 8.94
C CYS A 329 -10.44 -29.96 9.22
N ALA A 330 -11.32 -30.32 10.16
CA ALA A 330 -11.55 -31.71 10.59
C ALA A 330 -11.79 -32.69 9.42
N LYS A 331 -12.44 -32.22 8.34
CA LYS A 331 -12.78 -33.03 7.16
C LYS A 331 -11.59 -33.28 6.23
N SER A 332 -10.47 -32.59 6.42
CA SER A 332 -9.28 -32.74 5.59
C SER A 332 -8.40 -33.89 6.09
N PRO A 333 -7.92 -34.79 5.21
CA PRO A 333 -6.93 -35.80 5.61
C PRO A 333 -5.56 -35.20 5.97
N ARG A 334 -5.37 -33.90 5.73
CA ARG A 334 -4.17 -33.12 6.08
C ARG A 334 -4.42 -32.18 7.26
N ASN A 335 -5.47 -32.43 8.04
CA ASN A 335 -5.75 -31.68 9.26
C ASN A 335 -4.57 -31.79 10.24
N VAL A 336 -4.19 -30.69 10.88
CA VAL A 336 -3.05 -30.65 11.82
C VAL A 336 -3.48 -30.03 13.16
N SER A 337 -2.83 -30.46 14.26
CA SER A 337 -3.09 -29.91 15.60
C SER A 337 -2.25 -28.65 15.86
N ALA A 338 -2.67 -27.85 16.86
CA ALA A 338 -1.93 -26.66 17.23
C ALA A 338 -0.54 -26.98 17.81
N GLU A 339 -0.43 -28.07 18.57
CA GLU A 339 0.81 -28.58 19.15
C GLU A 339 1.81 -28.92 18.04
N THR A 340 1.37 -29.61 16.99
CA THR A 340 2.21 -29.96 15.85
C THR A 340 2.76 -28.70 15.16
N VAL A 341 1.92 -27.65 15.00
CA VAL A 341 2.39 -26.39 14.39
C VAL A 341 3.39 -25.66 15.29
N ARG A 342 3.21 -25.69 16.62
CA ARG A 342 4.19 -25.14 17.57
C ARG A 342 5.52 -25.89 17.51
N GLU A 343 5.49 -27.22 17.41
CA GLU A 343 6.70 -28.04 17.21
C GLU A 343 7.41 -27.69 15.91
N ILE A 344 6.67 -27.52 14.81
CA ILE A 344 7.22 -27.11 13.52
C ILE A 344 7.88 -25.72 13.61
N LYS A 345 7.21 -24.74 14.22
CA LYS A 345 7.76 -23.39 14.43
C LYS A 345 9.05 -23.45 15.24
N LYS A 346 9.07 -24.21 16.33
CA LYS A 346 10.25 -24.41 17.17
C LYS A 346 11.41 -24.99 16.36
N ALA A 347 11.18 -26.06 15.60
CA ALA A 347 12.21 -26.69 14.77
C ALA A 347 12.79 -25.73 13.71
N LEU A 348 11.93 -24.91 13.08
CA LEU A 348 12.37 -23.88 12.13
C LEU A 348 13.26 -22.82 12.79
N LEU A 349 12.91 -22.36 13.99
CA LEU A 349 13.70 -21.38 14.75
C LEU A 349 15.06 -21.95 15.18
N GLU A 350 15.08 -23.17 15.73
CA GLU A 350 16.32 -23.86 16.13
C GLU A 350 17.27 -24.04 14.93
N ARG A 351 16.71 -24.37 13.75
CA ARG A 351 17.49 -24.48 12.50
C ARG A 351 18.09 -23.14 12.09
N ALA A 352 17.32 -22.06 12.14
CA ALA A 352 17.80 -20.72 11.79
C ALA A 352 18.89 -20.22 12.75
N GLU A 353 18.80 -20.55 14.04
CA GLU A 353 19.84 -20.27 15.03
C GLU A 353 21.13 -21.03 14.74
N GLN A 354 21.04 -22.32 14.39
CA GLN A 354 22.20 -23.14 14.01
C GLN A 354 22.91 -22.63 12.75
N SER A 355 22.20 -21.98 11.83
CA SER A 355 22.79 -21.31 10.67
C SER A 355 23.49 -19.97 11.01
N GLY A 356 23.65 -19.62 12.30
CA GLY A 356 24.30 -18.39 12.75
C GLY A 356 23.46 -17.14 12.51
N GLY A 357 22.12 -17.28 12.53
CA GLY A 357 21.19 -16.17 12.36
C GLY A 357 21.11 -15.59 10.94
N LYS A 358 21.90 -16.11 9.98
CA LYS A 358 21.87 -15.71 8.57
C LYS A 358 20.51 -16.00 7.90
N ASP A 359 19.74 -16.93 8.47
CA ASP A 359 18.46 -17.42 7.94
C ASP A 359 17.20 -16.87 8.63
N VAL A 360 17.30 -15.98 9.61
CA VAL A 360 16.08 -15.48 10.30
C VAL A 360 15.17 -14.69 9.34
N GLY A 361 15.75 -14.02 8.34
CA GLY A 361 15.01 -13.38 7.24
C GLY A 361 14.62 -14.32 6.09
N SER A 362 15.10 -15.56 6.08
CA SER A 362 14.79 -16.57 5.04
C SER A 362 13.67 -17.53 5.45
N LEU A 363 13.31 -17.57 6.75
CA LEU A 363 12.23 -18.44 7.23
C LEU A 363 10.94 -18.27 6.42
N PRO A 364 10.26 -19.37 6.04
CA PRO A 364 8.98 -19.29 5.35
C PRO A 364 7.90 -18.64 6.22
N VAL A 365 6.97 -17.95 5.56
CA VAL A 365 5.78 -17.42 6.21
C VAL A 365 4.82 -18.57 6.50
N LEU A 366 4.40 -18.71 7.76
CA LEU A 366 3.54 -19.77 8.23
C LEU A 366 2.07 -19.37 8.09
N VAL A 367 1.30 -20.22 7.40
CA VAL A 367 -0.10 -19.94 7.05
C VAL A 367 -1.02 -20.99 7.66
N ALA A 368 -1.94 -20.57 8.53
CA ALA A 368 -3.04 -21.42 8.96
C ALA A 368 -4.20 -21.35 7.95
N VAL A 369 -4.65 -22.50 7.43
CA VAL A 369 -5.72 -22.59 6.44
C VAL A 369 -6.99 -23.09 7.13
N ILE A 370 -8.02 -22.24 7.21
CA ILE A 370 -9.30 -22.56 7.85
C ILE A 370 -10.44 -22.50 6.84
N THR A 371 -11.52 -23.24 7.12
CA THR A 371 -12.79 -23.12 6.38
C THR A 371 -13.88 -22.40 7.18
N GLU A 372 -13.77 -22.44 8.52
CA GLU A 372 -14.75 -21.89 9.46
C GLU A 372 -14.03 -21.38 10.72
N CYS A 373 -14.13 -20.09 11.04
CA CYS A 373 -13.51 -19.49 12.24
C CYS A 373 -14.03 -20.08 13.55
N ASN A 374 -15.33 -20.39 13.63
CA ASN A 374 -15.98 -20.82 14.88
C ASN A 374 -15.87 -22.31 15.16
N SER A 375 -15.28 -23.07 14.23
CA SER A 375 -14.91 -24.47 14.46
C SER A 375 -13.82 -24.59 15.53
N ALA A 376 -13.65 -25.79 16.10
CA ALA A 376 -12.55 -26.04 17.04
C ALA A 376 -11.19 -25.79 16.37
N GLU A 377 -11.04 -26.23 15.11
CA GLU A 377 -9.84 -26.02 14.30
C GLU A 377 -9.63 -24.54 13.97
N GLY A 378 -10.70 -23.81 13.64
CA GLY A 378 -10.67 -22.37 13.37
C GLY A 378 -10.19 -21.57 14.58
N ARG A 379 -10.73 -21.86 15.77
CA ARG A 379 -10.30 -21.21 17.02
C ARG A 379 -8.85 -21.55 17.38
N ALA A 380 -8.42 -22.79 17.14
CA ALA A 380 -7.02 -23.17 17.32
C ALA A 380 -6.08 -22.39 16.39
N ALA A 381 -6.44 -22.23 15.11
CA ALA A 381 -5.68 -21.43 14.16
C ALA A 381 -5.60 -19.94 14.54
N ILE A 382 -6.73 -19.37 15.00
CA ILE A 382 -6.80 -17.98 15.50
C ILE A 382 -5.87 -17.80 16.70
N SER A 383 -5.94 -18.70 17.69
CA SER A 383 -5.06 -18.68 18.86
C SER A 383 -3.58 -18.75 18.47
N LEU A 384 -3.20 -19.58 17.49
CA LEU A 384 -1.82 -19.63 17.00
C LEU A 384 -1.38 -18.32 16.33
N ALA A 385 -2.28 -17.64 15.61
CA ALA A 385 -1.99 -16.35 15.01
C ALA A 385 -1.88 -15.24 16.07
N GLU A 386 -2.68 -15.31 17.13
CA GLU A 386 -2.57 -14.41 18.28
C GLU A 386 -1.25 -14.58 19.03
N GLU A 387 -0.80 -15.82 19.20
CA GLU A 387 0.52 -16.16 19.78
C GLU A 387 1.69 -15.75 18.88
N GLY A 388 1.45 -15.47 17.60
CA GLY A 388 2.52 -15.25 16.60
C GLY A 388 3.23 -16.54 16.16
N THR A 389 2.64 -17.71 16.46
CA THR A 389 3.14 -19.00 15.99
C THR A 389 2.95 -19.11 14.48
N VAL A 390 1.80 -18.71 13.95
CA VAL A 390 1.55 -18.54 12.51
C VAL A 390 1.46 -17.06 12.16
N ASP A 391 1.87 -16.70 10.96
CA ASP A 391 1.98 -15.31 10.52
C ASP A 391 0.70 -14.77 9.89
N ILE A 392 -0.10 -15.66 9.26
CA ILE A 392 -1.31 -15.27 8.53
C ILE A 392 -2.35 -16.40 8.46
N ILE A 393 -3.62 -16.03 8.41
CA ILE A 393 -4.74 -16.95 8.23
C ILE A 393 -5.25 -16.91 6.78
N GLN A 394 -5.32 -18.06 6.14
CA GLN A 394 -6.00 -18.23 4.85
C GLN A 394 -7.42 -18.76 5.10
N LEU A 395 -8.43 -17.99 4.69
CA LEU A 395 -9.81 -18.46 4.67
C LEU A 395 -10.10 -19.14 3.33
N HIS A 396 -10.49 -20.42 3.34
CA HIS A 396 -10.70 -21.21 2.13
C HIS A 396 -12.16 -21.58 1.90
N GLY A 397 -12.66 -21.34 0.67
CA GLY A 397 -13.91 -21.94 0.19
C GLY A 397 -15.21 -21.16 0.46
N LYS A 398 -15.18 -19.83 0.66
CA LYS A 398 -16.39 -19.02 0.91
C LYS A 398 -16.44 -17.70 0.13
N THR A 399 -17.66 -17.23 -0.13
CA THR A 399 -18.00 -15.93 -0.75
C THR A 399 -18.07 -14.80 0.28
N ALA A 400 -18.01 -13.57 -0.21
CA ALA A 400 -17.93 -12.31 0.56
C ALA A 400 -19.09 -12.03 1.53
N SER A 401 -20.15 -12.85 1.53
CA SER A 401 -21.42 -12.61 2.21
C SER A 401 -21.54 -13.26 3.61
N ASN A 402 -20.45 -13.49 4.35
CA ASN A 402 -20.49 -14.29 5.58
C ASN A 402 -20.09 -13.53 6.86
N GLU A 403 -20.71 -13.97 7.98
CA GLU A 403 -20.51 -13.68 9.41
C GLU A 403 -19.05 -13.47 9.90
N PHE A 404 -18.04 -13.85 9.11
CA PHE A 404 -16.62 -13.73 9.47
C PHE A 404 -16.09 -12.31 9.57
N PHE A 405 -16.68 -11.37 8.84
CA PHE A 405 -16.31 -9.97 8.98
C PHE A 405 -16.96 -9.33 10.22
N GLU A 406 -17.94 -10.01 10.83
CA GLU A 406 -18.57 -9.60 12.09
C GLU A 406 -17.82 -10.18 13.29
N GLU A 407 -17.05 -11.26 13.10
CA GLU A 407 -16.11 -11.80 14.10
C GLU A 407 -14.89 -10.88 14.25
N GLU A 408 -14.88 -10.09 15.32
CA GLU A 408 -13.83 -9.14 15.64
C GLU A 408 -12.46 -9.83 15.76
N ALA A 409 -12.40 -11.04 16.33
CA ALA A 409 -11.14 -11.78 16.47
C ALA A 409 -10.43 -12.04 15.13
N PHE A 410 -11.15 -12.54 14.12
CA PHE A 410 -10.58 -12.85 12.80
C PHE A 410 -10.26 -11.59 11.99
N SER A 411 -11.22 -10.66 11.91
CA SER A 411 -11.06 -9.42 11.13
C SER A 411 -9.87 -8.58 11.59
N SER A 412 -9.42 -8.82 12.81
CA SER A 412 -8.29 -8.16 13.43
C SER A 412 -6.93 -8.81 13.10
N LEU A 413 -6.84 -10.11 12.79
CA LEU A 413 -5.56 -10.77 12.49
C LEU A 413 -5.13 -10.60 11.01
N PRO A 414 -3.85 -10.83 10.66
CA PRO A 414 -3.47 -10.95 9.25
C PRO A 414 -4.22 -12.10 8.60
N HIS A 415 -4.88 -11.81 7.47
CA HIS A 415 -5.63 -12.81 6.73
C HIS A 415 -5.69 -12.53 5.23
N TYR A 416 -6.03 -13.57 4.46
CA TYR A 416 -6.49 -13.40 3.09
C TYR A 416 -7.53 -14.46 2.73
N VAL A 417 -8.42 -14.10 1.81
CA VAL A 417 -9.48 -15.01 1.34
C VAL A 417 -9.01 -15.73 0.08
N ALA A 418 -9.13 -17.06 0.08
CA ALA A 418 -8.93 -17.89 -1.10
C ALA A 418 -10.23 -18.07 -1.87
N VAL A 419 -10.28 -17.51 -3.08
CA VAL A 419 -11.40 -17.57 -4.01
C VAL A 419 -11.13 -18.66 -5.03
N ASN A 420 -12.03 -19.64 -5.09
CA ASN A 420 -12.01 -20.64 -6.15
C ASN A 420 -12.53 -20.03 -7.45
N VAL A 421 -11.74 -20.11 -8.51
CA VAL A 421 -12.08 -19.58 -9.84
C VAL A 421 -12.09 -20.72 -10.85
N SER A 422 -13.23 -20.86 -11.53
CA SER A 422 -13.46 -21.85 -12.59
C SER A 422 -13.96 -21.21 -13.89
N THR A 423 -14.64 -20.06 -13.80
CA THR A 423 -15.16 -19.27 -14.93
C THR A 423 -14.80 -17.79 -14.79
N GLU A 424 -15.05 -16.98 -15.82
CA GLU A 424 -14.87 -15.52 -15.72
C GLU A 424 -15.85 -14.87 -14.75
N ASP A 425 -17.06 -15.42 -14.60
CA ASP A 425 -18.07 -14.91 -13.65
C ASP A 425 -17.59 -15.03 -12.19
N ASP A 426 -16.76 -16.04 -11.88
CA ASP A 426 -16.15 -16.19 -10.55
C ASP A 426 -15.22 -15.01 -10.19
N LEU A 427 -14.76 -14.23 -11.17
CA LEU A 427 -13.91 -13.07 -10.95
C LEU A 427 -14.63 -11.93 -10.26
N ASP A 428 -15.96 -11.91 -10.25
CA ASP A 428 -16.74 -10.87 -9.57
C ASP A 428 -16.69 -11.00 -8.05
N LYS A 429 -16.53 -12.22 -7.54
CA LYS A 429 -16.26 -12.50 -6.11
C LYS A 429 -15.01 -11.78 -5.61
N ILE A 430 -13.99 -11.66 -6.47
CA ILE A 430 -12.76 -10.93 -6.16
C ILE A 430 -13.06 -9.43 -6.00
N ASP A 431 -13.93 -8.87 -6.83
CA ASP A 431 -14.30 -7.45 -6.74
C ASP A 431 -15.23 -7.16 -5.56
N GLU A 432 -16.09 -8.09 -5.17
CA GLU A 432 -16.89 -7.99 -3.94
C GLU A 432 -16.01 -7.91 -2.69
N LEU A 433 -15.03 -8.80 -2.55
CA LEU A 433 -14.07 -8.78 -1.44
C LEU A 433 -13.28 -7.45 -1.39
N ARG A 434 -12.95 -6.88 -2.55
CA ARG A 434 -12.31 -5.55 -2.59
C ARG A 434 -13.25 -4.43 -2.17
N LYS A 435 -14.52 -4.48 -2.55
CA LYS A 435 -15.51 -3.47 -2.16
C LYS A 435 -15.67 -3.38 -0.65
N ILE A 436 -15.47 -4.48 0.07
CA ILE A 436 -15.48 -4.50 1.54
C ILE A 436 -14.11 -4.23 2.17
N GLY A 437 -13.07 -3.96 1.36
CA GLY A 437 -11.74 -3.55 1.83
C GLY A 437 -10.80 -4.69 2.21
N GLU A 438 -10.99 -5.90 1.64
CA GLU A 438 -10.06 -7.02 1.86
C GLU A 438 -8.66 -6.68 1.30
N PRO A 439 -7.59 -6.76 2.13
CA PRO A 439 -6.26 -6.33 1.72
C PRO A 439 -5.57 -7.30 0.76
N ARG A 440 -5.89 -8.60 0.81
CA ARG A 440 -5.28 -9.61 -0.06
C ARG A 440 -6.24 -10.78 -0.35
N ILE A 441 -6.17 -11.28 -1.58
CA ILE A 441 -7.01 -12.37 -2.08
C ILE A 441 -6.10 -13.39 -2.75
N LEU A 442 -6.29 -14.68 -2.48
CA LEU A 442 -5.65 -15.79 -3.19
C LEU A 442 -6.63 -16.35 -4.21
N VAL A 443 -6.18 -16.58 -5.44
CA VAL A 443 -6.97 -17.33 -6.43
C VAL A 443 -6.56 -18.80 -6.37
N ASP A 444 -7.53 -19.70 -6.25
CA ASP A 444 -7.31 -21.14 -6.23
C ASP A 444 -8.17 -21.84 -7.31
N ALA A 445 -7.75 -23.03 -7.73
CA ALA A 445 -8.48 -23.83 -8.70
C ALA A 445 -9.63 -24.59 -8.03
N GLN A 446 -10.80 -24.60 -8.65
CA GLN A 446 -11.91 -25.43 -8.20
C GLN A 446 -11.85 -26.83 -8.81
N PHE A 447 -12.25 -27.84 -8.04
CA PHE A 447 -12.62 -29.16 -8.57
C PHE A 447 -13.92 -29.64 -7.93
N ALA A 448 -14.82 -30.17 -8.77
CA ALA A 448 -16.17 -30.63 -8.45
C ALA A 448 -16.28 -31.30 -7.06
N GLY A 449 -16.79 -30.55 -6.07
CA GLY A 449 -17.13 -31.05 -4.74
C GLY A 449 -15.98 -31.39 -3.78
N LYS A 450 -14.70 -31.17 -4.14
CA LYS A 450 -13.56 -31.43 -3.22
C LYS A 450 -12.98 -30.13 -2.65
N ILE A 451 -12.85 -30.07 -1.33
CA ILE A 451 -12.17 -28.98 -0.61
C ILE A 451 -10.68 -29.33 -0.53
N GLY A 452 -9.82 -28.46 -1.09
CA GLY A 452 -8.36 -28.60 -1.03
C GLY A 452 -7.69 -29.20 -2.28
N GLY A 453 -6.36 -29.07 -2.32
CA GLY A 453 -5.55 -29.25 -3.54
C GLY A 453 -5.76 -30.57 -4.27
N THR A 454 -6.30 -30.48 -5.48
CA THR A 454 -6.57 -31.59 -6.40
C THR A 454 -5.45 -31.84 -7.40
N GLY A 455 -4.40 -31.00 -7.39
CA GLY A 455 -3.31 -31.04 -8.36
C GLY A 455 -3.63 -30.37 -9.69
N MET A 456 -4.83 -29.78 -9.83
CA MET A 456 -5.23 -29.05 -11.03
C MET A 456 -4.86 -27.58 -10.95
N GLN A 457 -4.49 -27.02 -12.10
CA GLN A 457 -4.13 -25.62 -12.26
C GLN A 457 -5.36 -24.81 -12.72
N VAL A 458 -5.41 -23.54 -12.30
CA VAL A 458 -6.35 -22.56 -12.88
C VAL A 458 -6.00 -22.38 -14.36
N GLN A 459 -7.01 -22.28 -15.22
CA GLN A 459 -6.77 -22.06 -16.65
C GLN A 459 -5.97 -20.77 -16.88
N GLY A 460 -4.94 -20.83 -17.75
CA GLY A 460 -4.06 -19.69 -18.02
C GLY A 460 -4.78 -18.44 -18.55
N SER A 461 -5.91 -18.61 -19.26
CA SER A 461 -6.80 -17.53 -19.70
C SER A 461 -7.41 -16.78 -18.51
N LEU A 462 -7.95 -17.51 -17.52
CA LEU A 462 -8.50 -16.94 -16.28
C LEU A 462 -7.40 -16.28 -15.45
N CYS A 463 -6.21 -16.90 -15.38
CA CYS A 463 -5.05 -16.29 -14.75
C CYS A 463 -4.71 -14.92 -15.39
N THR A 464 -4.75 -14.87 -16.73
CA THR A 464 -4.53 -13.63 -17.48
C THR A 464 -5.65 -12.61 -17.22
N ALA A 465 -6.92 -13.03 -17.20
CA ALA A 465 -8.07 -12.17 -16.91
C ALA A 465 -7.98 -11.57 -15.50
N VAL A 466 -7.62 -12.37 -14.50
CA VAL A 466 -7.30 -11.90 -13.15
C VAL A 466 -6.18 -10.87 -13.22
N SER A 467 -5.04 -11.17 -13.82
CA SER A 467 -3.90 -10.22 -13.87
C SER A 467 -4.23 -8.89 -14.56
N LYS A 468 -5.20 -8.88 -15.50
CA LYS A 468 -5.67 -7.71 -16.23
C LYS A 468 -6.73 -6.89 -15.48
N LYS A 469 -7.39 -7.43 -14.45
CA LYS A 469 -8.23 -6.61 -13.57
C LYS A 469 -7.30 -5.61 -12.87
N LYS A 470 -7.31 -4.35 -13.35
CA LYS A 470 -6.41 -3.22 -13.01
C LYS A 470 -6.30 -2.86 -11.50
N ASN A 471 -6.99 -3.58 -10.61
CA ASN A 471 -7.00 -3.40 -9.16
C ASN A 471 -6.66 -4.70 -8.41
N CYS A 472 -6.05 -5.69 -9.08
CA CYS A 472 -5.53 -6.86 -8.40
C CYS A 472 -4.33 -6.49 -7.55
N GLY A 473 -4.57 -6.20 -6.26
CA GLY A 473 -3.59 -6.32 -5.18
C GLY A 473 -3.11 -7.76 -4.94
N LEU A 474 -3.16 -8.57 -5.98
CA LEU A 474 -2.23 -9.67 -6.12
C LEU A 474 -0.89 -8.99 -6.40
N PRO A 475 0.20 -9.28 -5.66
CA PRO A 475 1.50 -9.14 -6.29
C PRO A 475 1.40 -9.83 -7.67
N ALA A 476 2.10 -9.32 -8.68
CA ALA A 476 2.14 -9.91 -10.03
C ALA A 476 2.61 -11.38 -10.06
N GLU A 477 2.78 -11.97 -8.89
CA GLU A 477 3.19 -13.30 -8.57
C GLU A 477 1.93 -14.05 -8.18
N PHE A 478 1.36 -14.70 -9.20
CA PHE A 478 0.61 -15.91 -9.00
C PHE A 478 1.32 -16.72 -7.90
N LEU A 479 0.56 -17.16 -6.90
CA LEU A 479 0.86 -18.41 -6.23
C LEU A 479 0.16 -19.46 -7.11
N PRO A 480 0.75 -19.91 -8.26
CA PRO A 480 0.24 -21.15 -8.80
C PRO A 480 0.44 -22.13 -7.64
N LYS A 481 -0.64 -22.78 -7.24
CA LYS A 481 -0.53 -23.92 -6.35
C LYS A 481 0.20 -24.99 -7.14
N ILE A 482 1.53 -24.92 -7.17
CA ILE A 482 2.37 -26.09 -7.43
C ILE A 482 2.20 -26.91 -6.16
N SER A 483 1.08 -27.62 -6.09
CA SER A 483 0.87 -28.65 -5.10
C SER A 483 1.82 -29.78 -5.48
N VAL A 484 3.11 -29.61 -5.21
CA VAL A 484 4.06 -30.72 -5.25
C VAL A 484 3.56 -31.66 -4.16
N ARG A 485 2.90 -32.72 -4.58
CA ARG A 485 2.66 -33.87 -3.74
C ARG A 485 4.07 -34.37 -3.42
N LEU A 486 4.57 -34.12 -2.21
CA LEU A 486 5.71 -34.86 -1.67
C LEU A 486 5.24 -36.32 -1.56
N CYS A 487 5.31 -37.04 -2.68
CA CYS A 487 5.29 -38.49 -2.66
C CYS A 487 6.51 -38.90 -1.82
N ARG A 488 6.32 -39.91 -0.97
CA ARG A 488 7.32 -40.52 -0.06
C ARG A 488 8.55 -41.13 -0.76
N THR A 489 8.91 -40.68 -1.95
CA THR A 489 10.00 -41.18 -2.77
C THR A 489 10.66 -40.02 -3.52
N MET A 490 11.30 -39.10 -2.79
CA MET A 490 12.42 -38.32 -3.32
C MET A 490 13.71 -38.77 -2.63
N SER A 491 14.07 -40.03 -2.88
CA SER A 491 15.48 -40.42 -2.92
C SER A 491 15.88 -40.45 -4.38
N ARG A 492 16.89 -39.65 -4.72
CA ARG A 492 17.59 -39.53 -6.01
C ARG A 492 17.06 -38.44 -6.95
N SER A 493 18.02 -37.56 -7.27
CA SER A 493 18.03 -36.48 -8.28
C SER A 493 17.19 -35.23 -7.97
N LEU A 494 17.75 -34.40 -7.08
CA LEU A 494 17.95 -32.96 -7.34
C LEU A 494 19.45 -32.72 -7.52
#